data_AF-A0A8H4S1P0-F1
#
_entry.id   AF-A0A8H4S1P0-F1
#
_cell.length_a   1.000
_cell.length_b   1.000
_cell.length_c   1.000
_cell.angle_alpha   90.00
_cell.angle_beta   90.00
_cell.angle_gamma   90.00
#
_symmetry.space_group_name_H-M   'P 1'
#
loop_
_entity.id
_entity.type
_entity.pdbx_description
1 polymer ?
#
loop_
_entity_poly.entity_id
_entity_poly.type
_entity_poly.pdbx_seq_one_letter_code
_entity_poly.pdbx_strand_id
1 'polypeptide(L)'
;MVVRMLGYGHWDEYYPPYDVHLWTIPMEYRSSMLLFLVLLITVRLRLHYRMGILAALLVYSYSITQWVAVLFLAGAIIAETVVLYPNENLDSQECQNGSGREGYQLLPLQETTNTRGAPLPSSSSSSSSSGAEASTTATDSQQRRLCRLVLCTITIIVGLYLMSAPDYCISRTPGYRTLAVLIPSHDERDWRFYPSVGAILLVAALAHSPRDGLLVRGLESRLVQYLGRISYSLYLMHGPVMHGLGYRVFPLIWAIVGREGWRDPMGLALGWLVVFSVVFYVADRVMVAVDEPCVRFGRWVEQRMLAAAE
;
A
#
# COMPACT_ATOMS: atom_id res chain seq x y z
N MET A 1 18.31 -12.33 20.26
CA MET A 1 17.18 -12.08 19.33
C MET A 1 17.01 -10.58 19.07
N VAL A 2 16.62 -9.77 20.08
CA VAL A 2 16.38 -8.32 19.93
C VAL A 2 17.58 -7.53 19.36
N VAL A 3 18.79 -7.79 19.86
CA VAL A 3 20.01 -7.08 19.38
C VAL A 3 20.29 -7.33 17.89
N ARG A 4 20.05 -8.55 17.40
CA ARG A 4 20.26 -8.89 15.98
C ARG A 4 19.11 -8.38 15.11
N MET A 5 17.90 -8.23 15.67
CA MET A 5 16.75 -7.59 15.01
C MET A 5 16.94 -6.07 14.88
N LEU A 6 17.49 -5.41 15.91
CA LEU A 6 17.71 -3.96 15.93
C LEU A 6 19.08 -3.51 15.39
N GLY A 7 19.99 -4.45 15.08
CA GLY A 7 21.32 -4.13 14.55
C GLY A 7 21.25 -3.51 13.15
N TYR A 8 21.68 -2.25 13.03
CA TYR A 8 21.68 -1.50 11.76
C TYR A 8 22.71 -1.99 10.73
N GLY A 9 23.71 -2.76 11.16
CA GLY A 9 24.82 -3.19 10.29
C GLY A 9 24.57 -4.48 9.52
N HIS A 10 23.41 -5.13 9.65
CA HIS A 10 23.15 -6.45 9.07
C HIS A 10 21.81 -6.43 8.36
N TRP A 11 21.80 -6.32 7.03
CA TRP A 11 20.59 -6.30 6.21
C TRP A 11 20.14 -7.70 5.76
N ASP A 12 20.73 -8.73 6.35
CA ASP A 12 20.42 -10.11 6.07
C ASP A 12 19.07 -10.49 6.68
N GLU A 13 18.37 -11.41 6.00
CA GLU A 13 17.14 -11.97 6.50
C GLU A 13 17.40 -12.81 7.75
N TYR A 14 16.62 -12.54 8.79
CA TYR A 14 16.66 -13.30 10.02
C TYR A 14 15.33 -14.02 10.22
N TYR A 15 15.37 -15.34 10.14
CA TYR A 15 14.24 -16.21 10.39
C TYR A 15 14.26 -16.67 11.86
N PRO A 16 13.27 -16.28 12.69
CA PRO A 16 13.17 -16.78 14.06
C PRO A 16 12.95 -18.31 14.05
N PRO A 17 13.55 -19.06 14.99
CA PRO A 17 13.46 -20.52 15.00
C PRO A 17 12.07 -21.05 15.36
N TYR A 18 11.27 -20.30 16.12
CA TYR A 18 9.93 -20.71 16.57
C TYR A 18 8.84 -20.29 15.59
N ASP A 19 8.87 -19.02 15.18
CA ASP A 19 7.85 -18.41 14.32
C ASP A 19 8.52 -17.82 13.08
N VAL A 20 8.82 -18.71 12.13
CA VAL A 20 9.53 -18.37 10.88
C VAL A 20 8.80 -17.27 10.12
N HIS A 21 7.46 -17.26 10.16
CA HIS A 21 6.65 -16.27 9.45
C HIS A 21 6.93 -14.82 9.88
N LEU A 22 7.38 -14.57 11.12
CA LEU A 22 7.66 -13.24 11.68
C LEU A 22 8.95 -12.60 11.17
N TRP A 23 9.64 -13.23 10.22
CA TRP A 23 10.89 -12.73 9.64
C TRP A 23 10.76 -11.36 8.96
N THR A 24 9.55 -10.98 8.51
CA THR A 24 9.35 -9.70 7.81
C THR A 24 9.34 -8.51 8.76
N ILE A 25 8.84 -8.66 10.00
CA ILE A 25 8.75 -7.58 11.01
C ILE A 25 10.07 -6.81 11.17
N PRO A 26 11.23 -7.45 11.45
CA PRO A 26 12.48 -6.72 11.62
C PRO A 26 12.93 -6.02 10.33
N MET A 27 12.65 -6.59 9.17
CA MET A 27 13.00 -5.99 7.87
C MET A 27 12.15 -4.74 7.60
N GLU A 28 10.84 -4.84 7.81
CA GLU A 28 9.89 -3.73 7.67
C GLU A 28 10.23 -2.59 8.64
N TYR A 29 10.58 -2.90 9.88
CA TYR A 29 10.99 -1.90 10.87
C TYR A 29 12.21 -1.11 10.40
N ARG A 30 13.27 -1.79 9.92
CA ARG A 30 14.50 -1.13 9.44
C ARG A 30 14.27 -0.27 8.21
N SER A 31 13.51 -0.78 7.24
CA SER A 31 13.15 -0.01 6.04
C SER A 31 12.27 1.20 6.38
N SER A 32 11.37 1.08 7.38
CA SER A 32 10.60 2.22 7.90
C SER A 32 11.49 3.26 8.55
N MET A 33 12.47 2.86 9.36
CA MET A 33 13.43 3.78 9.99
C MET A 33 14.32 4.47 8.95
N LEU A 34 14.78 3.74 7.92
CA LEU A 34 15.52 4.32 6.80
C LEU A 34 14.67 5.37 6.09
N LEU A 35 13.42 5.03 5.73
CA LEU A 35 12.51 5.96 5.06
C LEU A 35 12.26 7.20 5.93
N PHE A 36 12.01 7.03 7.22
CA PHE A 36 11.83 8.13 8.16
C PHE A 36 13.04 9.08 8.18
N LEU A 37 14.25 8.53 8.27
CA LEU A 37 15.49 9.30 8.25
C LEU A 37 15.68 10.06 6.93
N VAL A 38 15.39 9.42 5.79
CA VAL A 38 15.45 10.06 4.47
C VAL A 38 14.44 11.21 4.38
N LEU A 39 13.20 11.02 4.85
CA LEU A 39 12.18 12.07 4.87
C LEU A 39 12.59 13.24 5.79
N LEU A 40 13.19 12.96 6.95
CA LEU A 40 13.69 13.98 7.87
C LEU A 40 14.82 14.80 7.23
N ILE A 41 15.80 14.15 6.60
CA ILE A 41 16.90 14.83 5.90
C ILE A 41 16.39 15.68 4.73
N THR A 42 15.39 15.17 4.00
CA THR A 42 14.86 15.84 2.81
C THR A 42 13.73 16.84 3.10
N VAL A 43 13.35 17.05 4.37
CA VAL A 43 12.18 17.86 4.77
C VAL A 43 12.26 19.32 4.30
N ARG A 44 13.48 19.88 4.20
CA ARG A 44 13.72 21.26 3.77
C ARG A 44 13.99 21.39 2.26
N LEU A 45 14.08 20.28 1.54
CA LEU A 45 14.40 20.31 0.11
C LEU A 45 13.15 20.60 -0.73
N ARG A 46 13.35 21.26 -1.87
CA ARG A 46 12.28 21.40 -2.85
C ARG A 46 11.92 20.03 -3.43
N LEU A 47 10.65 19.87 -3.76
CA LEU A 47 10.02 18.64 -4.23
C LEU A 47 10.81 17.93 -5.35
N HIS A 48 11.26 18.66 -6.37
CA HIS A 48 12.03 18.10 -7.48
C HIS A 48 13.36 17.46 -7.02
N TYR A 49 14.09 18.10 -6.10
CA TYR A 49 15.33 17.55 -5.55
C TYR A 49 15.05 16.37 -4.63
N ARG A 50 13.98 16.44 -3.83
CA ARG A 50 13.54 15.33 -2.98
C ARG A 50 13.23 14.08 -3.82
N MET A 51 12.45 14.23 -4.90
CA MET A 51 12.16 13.15 -5.83
C MET A 51 13.42 12.58 -6.48
N GLY A 52 14.37 13.44 -6.88
CA GLY A 52 15.66 13.00 -7.41
C GLY A 52 16.48 12.17 -6.41
N ILE A 53 16.53 12.59 -5.14
CA ILE A 53 17.23 11.85 -4.07
C ILE A 53 16.56 10.51 -3.80
N LEU A 54 15.22 10.47 -3.68
CA LEU A 54 14.49 9.22 -3.49
C LEU A 54 14.72 8.25 -4.65
N ALA A 55 14.70 8.74 -5.89
CA ALA A 55 15.00 7.92 -7.06
C ALA A 55 16.44 7.40 -7.06
N ALA A 56 17.41 8.24 -6.70
CA ALA A 56 18.82 7.83 -6.58
C ALA A 56 19.02 6.75 -5.50
N LEU A 57 18.38 6.92 -4.33
CA LEU A 57 18.41 5.93 -3.25
C LEU A 57 17.71 4.62 -3.63
N LEU A 58 16.64 4.69 -4.42
CA LEU A 58 15.95 3.51 -4.93
C LEU A 58 16.87 2.72 -5.86
N VAL A 59 17.53 3.38 -6.82
CA VAL A 59 18.47 2.74 -7.74
C VAL A 59 19.66 2.14 -6.98
N TYR A 60 20.17 2.85 -5.98
CA TYR A 60 21.24 2.34 -5.10
C TYR A 60 20.79 1.13 -4.27
N SER A 61 19.57 1.15 -3.72
CA SER A 61 19.04 0.02 -2.95
C SER A 61 18.83 -1.20 -3.84
N TYR A 62 18.43 -0.98 -5.09
CA TYR A 62 18.30 -2.03 -6.09
C TYR A 62 19.65 -2.64 -6.50
N SER A 63 20.71 -1.82 -6.65
CA SER A 63 22.04 -2.35 -7.00
C SER A 63 22.66 -3.22 -5.90
N ILE A 64 22.28 -3.00 -4.64
CA ILE A 64 22.68 -3.83 -3.48
C ILE A 64 21.63 -4.92 -3.19
N THR A 65 20.66 -5.14 -4.10
CA THR A 65 19.61 -6.19 -4.02
C THR A 65 18.75 -6.13 -2.74
N GLN A 66 18.60 -4.93 -2.17
CA GLN A 66 17.80 -4.66 -0.97
C GLN A 66 16.34 -4.33 -1.33
N TRP A 67 15.62 -5.34 -1.79
CA TRP A 67 14.24 -5.22 -2.28
C TRP A 67 13.26 -4.59 -1.30
N VAL A 68 13.40 -4.87 0.00
CA VAL A 68 12.49 -4.29 1.01
C VAL A 68 12.65 -2.76 1.04
N ALA A 69 13.89 -2.24 1.01
CA ALA A 69 14.12 -0.80 0.94
C ALA A 69 13.61 -0.19 -0.38
N VAL A 70 13.77 -0.90 -1.50
CA VAL A 70 13.24 -0.48 -2.82
C VAL A 70 11.73 -0.29 -2.76
N LEU A 71 10.99 -1.22 -2.16
CA LEU A 71 9.52 -1.13 -2.03
C LEU A 71 9.08 0.08 -1.20
N PHE A 72 9.75 0.35 -0.07
CA PHE A 72 9.45 1.51 0.78
C PHE A 72 9.76 2.84 0.08
N LEU A 73 10.90 2.94 -0.60
CA LEU A 73 11.28 4.12 -1.36
C LEU A 73 10.36 4.34 -2.58
N ALA A 74 9.97 3.28 -3.27
CA ALA A 74 8.99 3.34 -4.36
C ALA A 74 7.64 3.84 -3.85
N GLY A 75 7.17 3.34 -2.70
CA GLY A 75 5.94 3.83 -2.06
C GLY A 75 6.01 5.32 -1.72
N ALA A 76 7.16 5.80 -1.22
CA ALA A 76 7.36 7.23 -0.96
C ALA A 76 7.29 8.06 -2.24
N ILE A 77 7.94 7.61 -3.32
CA ILE A 77 7.87 8.28 -4.64
C ILE A 77 6.42 8.32 -5.14
N ILE A 78 5.66 7.23 -5.01
CA ILE A 78 4.25 7.18 -5.41
C ILE A 78 3.41 8.17 -4.58
N ALA A 79 3.66 8.29 -3.28
CA ALA A 79 2.95 9.25 -2.44
C ALA A 79 3.20 10.69 -2.91
N GLU A 80 4.42 11.02 -3.31
CA GLU A 80 4.77 12.33 -3.86
C GLU A 80 4.09 12.60 -5.21
N THR A 81 3.98 11.58 -6.08
CA THR A 81 3.28 11.76 -7.36
C THR A 81 1.78 12.01 -7.16
N VAL A 82 1.17 11.40 -6.14
CA VAL A 82 -0.24 11.67 -5.78
C VAL A 82 -0.43 13.11 -5.31
N VAL A 83 0.53 13.67 -4.56
CA VAL A 83 0.50 15.08 -4.14
C VAL A 83 0.70 16.03 -5.33
N LEU A 84 1.53 15.66 -6.30
CA LEU A 84 1.82 16.46 -7.50
C LEU A 84 0.69 16.50 -8.52
N TYR A 85 -0.02 15.39 -8.67
CA TYR A 85 -1.11 15.23 -9.63
C TYR A 85 -2.43 14.98 -8.89
N PRO A 86 -2.93 15.98 -8.13
CA PRO A 86 -4.22 15.87 -7.50
C PRO A 86 -5.28 15.61 -8.59
N ASN A 87 -6.15 14.64 -8.34
CA ASN A 87 -7.22 14.33 -9.26
C ASN A 87 -8.20 15.51 -9.28
N GLU A 88 -8.25 16.28 -10.38
CA GLU A 88 -9.11 17.48 -10.56
C GLU A 88 -10.61 17.24 -10.23
N ASN A 89 -11.07 15.98 -10.32
CA ASN A 89 -12.45 15.59 -10.01
C ASN A 89 -12.75 15.52 -8.49
N LEU A 90 -11.73 15.48 -7.63
CA LEU A 90 -11.88 15.36 -6.17
C LEU A 90 -12.16 16.72 -5.52
N ASP A 91 -11.41 17.76 -5.90
CA ASP A 91 -11.57 19.10 -5.33
C ASP A 91 -12.98 19.66 -5.59
N SER A 92 -13.55 19.34 -6.76
CA SER A 92 -14.89 19.78 -7.15
C SER A 92 -16.01 19.15 -6.30
N GLN A 93 -15.83 17.92 -5.80
CA GLN A 93 -16.81 17.24 -4.94
C GLN A 93 -16.61 17.55 -3.45
N GLU A 94 -15.37 17.71 -2.98
CA GLU A 94 -15.10 18.12 -1.59
C GLU A 94 -15.50 19.57 -1.33
N CYS A 95 -15.33 20.49 -2.29
CA CYS A 95 -15.85 21.86 -2.17
C CYS A 95 -17.39 21.91 -2.10
N GLN A 96 -18.09 20.91 -2.64
CA GLN A 96 -19.55 20.82 -2.60
C GLN A 96 -20.08 20.12 -1.34
N ASN A 97 -19.32 19.17 -0.78
CA ASN A 97 -19.73 18.40 0.41
C ASN A 97 -19.10 18.90 1.72
N GLY A 98 -18.17 19.86 1.67
CA GLY A 98 -17.31 20.29 2.78
C GLY A 98 -17.83 21.40 3.70
N SER A 99 -19.12 21.45 4.03
CA SER A 99 -19.63 22.29 5.14
C SER A 99 -19.46 21.64 6.53
N GLY A 100 -18.50 20.73 6.68
CA GLY A 100 -18.24 20.12 7.99
C GLY A 100 -17.40 18.86 7.93
N ARG A 101 -16.07 19.05 7.92
CA ARG A 101 -15.08 18.13 8.52
C ARG A 101 -13.70 18.75 8.37
N GLU A 102 -13.14 19.18 9.51
CA GLU A 102 -11.76 19.63 9.63
C GLU A 102 -10.81 18.51 9.18
N GLY A 103 -10.00 18.80 8.16
CA GLY A 103 -8.98 17.90 7.62
C GLY A 103 -7.90 18.69 6.90
N TYR A 104 -6.76 18.87 7.57
CA TYR A 104 -5.45 19.29 7.05
C TYR A 104 -5.44 20.56 6.18
N GLN A 105 -5.51 21.71 6.85
CA GLN A 105 -5.22 23.00 6.25
C GLN A 105 -3.73 23.06 5.86
N LEU A 106 -3.44 22.85 4.58
CA LEU A 106 -2.12 23.12 4.00
C LEU A 106 -1.84 24.63 4.12
N LEU A 107 -0.71 24.98 4.74
CA LEU A 107 -0.20 26.35 4.85
C LEU A 107 -0.08 26.96 3.44
N PRO A 108 -0.80 28.05 3.11
CA PRO A 108 -0.51 28.80 1.90
C PRO A 108 0.82 29.53 2.08
N LEU A 109 1.76 29.30 1.16
CA LEU A 109 2.88 30.23 1.00
C LEU A 109 2.29 31.57 0.53
N GLN A 110 2.25 32.52 1.46
CA GLN A 110 1.74 33.87 1.25
C GLN A 110 2.72 34.66 0.39
N GLU A 111 2.48 34.69 -0.92
CA GLU A 111 3.12 35.64 -1.83
C GLU A 111 2.20 36.86 -1.97
N THR A 112 2.47 37.90 -1.17
CA THR A 112 1.77 39.16 -1.22
C THR A 112 2.18 39.96 -2.44
N THR A 113 1.30 40.10 -3.44
CA THR A 113 1.35 41.24 -4.36
C THR A 113 0.01 41.95 -4.34
N ASN A 114 -0.02 43.10 -3.67
CA ASN A 114 -1.17 43.97 -3.53
C ASN A 114 -0.83 45.30 -4.24
N THR A 115 -1.43 45.57 -5.40
CA THR A 115 -1.59 46.94 -5.90
C THR A 115 -2.94 47.07 -6.60
N ARG A 116 -3.83 47.85 -5.97
CA ARG A 116 -5.12 48.33 -6.47
C ARG A 116 -4.92 49.50 -7.44
N GLY A 117 -5.75 49.58 -8.49
CA GLY A 117 -6.00 50.78 -9.30
C GLY A 117 -7.03 50.52 -10.41
N ALA A 118 -8.21 51.14 -10.31
CA ALA A 118 -9.38 51.06 -11.22
C ALA A 118 -9.19 51.92 -12.50
N PRO A 119 -10.20 52.19 -13.39
CA PRO A 119 -11.53 51.60 -13.68
C PRO A 119 -11.78 51.29 -15.20
N LEU A 120 -12.98 50.76 -15.52
CA LEU A 120 -13.57 50.46 -16.85
C LEU A 120 -13.51 51.60 -17.90
N PRO A 121 -13.59 51.30 -19.22
CA PRO A 121 -14.89 51.43 -19.89
C PRO A 121 -15.27 50.34 -20.91
N SER A 122 -16.58 50.27 -21.11
CA SER A 122 -17.42 49.63 -22.14
C SER A 122 -16.83 49.32 -23.51
N SER A 123 -17.17 48.14 -24.03
CA SER A 123 -17.76 48.01 -25.37
C SER A 123 -18.54 46.70 -25.52
N SER A 124 -19.70 46.84 -26.14
CA SER A 124 -20.63 45.80 -26.56
C SER A 124 -20.09 44.97 -27.72
N SER A 125 -20.24 43.65 -27.66
CA SER A 125 -20.65 42.87 -28.82
C SER A 125 -21.10 41.46 -28.42
N SER A 126 -22.25 41.11 -28.96
CA SER A 126 -22.88 39.80 -28.99
C SER A 126 -22.00 38.72 -29.62
N SER A 127 -21.90 37.56 -28.99
CA SER A 127 -21.73 36.29 -29.70
C SER A 127 -22.33 35.14 -28.90
N SER A 128 -23.55 34.78 -29.29
CA SER A 128 -24.15 33.48 -29.08
C SER A 128 -23.33 32.41 -29.81
N SER A 129 -22.37 31.78 -29.12
CA SER A 129 -21.63 30.61 -29.64
C SER A 129 -21.20 29.62 -28.55
N SER A 130 -21.82 29.65 -27.37
CA SER A 130 -21.44 28.85 -26.19
C SER A 130 -21.99 27.42 -26.14
N GLY A 131 -22.76 26.97 -27.14
CA GLY A 131 -23.37 25.63 -27.16
C GLY A 131 -22.51 24.52 -27.80
N ALA A 132 -21.64 24.86 -28.75
CA ALA A 132 -20.84 23.88 -29.50
C ALA A 132 -19.53 23.49 -28.76
N GLU A 133 -18.87 24.45 -28.10
CA GLU A 133 -17.64 24.22 -27.33
C GLU A 133 -17.90 23.44 -26.02
N ALA A 134 -19.07 23.61 -25.42
CA ALA A 134 -19.48 22.83 -24.25
C ALA A 134 -19.68 21.34 -24.58
N SER A 135 -20.06 21.02 -25.81
CA SER A 135 -20.30 19.64 -26.25
C SER A 135 -19.01 18.91 -26.62
N THR A 136 -18.02 19.61 -27.19
CA THR A 136 -16.70 19.02 -27.52
C THR A 136 -15.77 18.87 -26.31
N THR A 137 -15.87 19.76 -25.33
CA THR A 137 -15.13 19.65 -24.06
C THR A 137 -15.67 18.53 -23.17
N ALA A 138 -17.00 18.32 -23.16
CA ALA A 138 -17.63 17.22 -22.45
C ALA A 138 -17.20 15.84 -22.98
N THR A 139 -17.13 15.67 -24.30
CA THR A 139 -16.71 14.40 -24.90
C THR A 139 -15.20 14.12 -24.71
N ASP A 140 -14.32 15.12 -24.80
CA ASP A 140 -12.88 14.96 -24.54
C ASP A 140 -12.61 14.59 -23.07
N SER A 141 -13.33 15.21 -22.12
CA SER A 141 -13.22 14.87 -20.69
C SER A 141 -13.67 13.42 -20.39
N GLN A 142 -14.74 12.96 -21.04
CA GLN A 142 -15.25 11.59 -20.89
C GLN A 142 -14.29 10.56 -21.49
N GLN A 143 -13.68 10.86 -22.64
CA GLN A 143 -12.70 9.99 -23.29
C GLN A 143 -11.42 9.87 -22.45
N ARG A 144 -10.90 10.97 -21.90
CA ARG A 144 -9.74 10.95 -20.99
C ARG A 144 -9.99 10.13 -19.73
N ARG A 145 -11.19 10.23 -19.17
CA ARG A 145 -11.60 9.43 -18.00
C ARG A 145 -11.64 7.94 -18.34
N LEU A 146 -12.20 7.57 -19.49
CA LEU A 146 -12.23 6.18 -19.94
C LEU A 146 -10.83 5.63 -20.20
N CYS A 147 -9.98 6.38 -20.91
CA CYS A 147 -8.59 6.00 -21.15
C CYS A 147 -7.82 5.78 -19.84
N ARG A 148 -7.98 6.67 -18.85
CA ARG A 148 -7.35 6.53 -17.54
C ARG A 148 -7.85 5.31 -16.77
N LEU A 149 -9.15 5.04 -16.81
CA LEU A 149 -9.74 3.84 -16.20
C LEU A 149 -9.19 2.57 -16.85
N VAL A 150 -9.20 2.50 -18.18
CA VAL A 150 -8.67 1.36 -18.93
C VAL A 150 -7.18 1.16 -18.60
N LEU A 151 -6.38 2.23 -18.66
CA LEU A 151 -4.97 2.17 -18.31
C LEU A 151 -4.76 1.65 -16.88
N CYS A 152 -5.47 2.20 -15.89
CA CYS A 152 -5.40 1.76 -14.50
C CYS A 152 -5.77 0.27 -14.36
N THR A 153 -6.85 -0.19 -15.01
CA THR A 153 -7.23 -1.61 -14.97
C THR A 153 -6.20 -2.52 -15.62
N ILE A 154 -5.60 -2.11 -16.75
CA ILE A 154 -4.51 -2.86 -17.39
C ILE A 154 -3.31 -2.92 -16.46
N THR A 155 -2.91 -1.81 -15.83
CA THR A 155 -1.80 -1.78 -14.87
C THR A 155 -2.06 -2.68 -13.66
N ILE A 156 -3.30 -2.73 -13.15
CA ILE A 156 -3.69 -3.65 -12.06
C ILE A 156 -3.57 -5.10 -12.53
N ILE A 157 -4.09 -5.45 -13.70
CA ILE A 157 -4.01 -6.82 -14.24
C ILE A 157 -2.55 -7.24 -14.43
N VAL A 158 -1.72 -6.36 -14.99
CA VAL A 158 -0.28 -6.60 -15.17
C VAL A 158 0.40 -6.73 -13.80
N GLY A 159 0.10 -5.85 -12.85
CA GLY A 159 0.65 -5.89 -11.50
C GLY A 159 0.31 -7.20 -10.78
N LEU A 160 -0.95 -7.64 -10.83
CA LEU A 160 -1.40 -8.91 -10.26
C LEU A 160 -0.74 -10.10 -10.95
N TYR A 161 -0.60 -10.06 -12.27
CA TYR A 161 0.09 -11.10 -13.04
C TYR A 161 1.57 -11.21 -12.66
N LEU A 162 2.29 -10.10 -12.50
CA LEU A 162 3.67 -10.15 -12.03
C LEU A 162 3.77 -10.61 -10.56
N MET A 163 2.78 -10.24 -9.74
CA MET A 163 2.72 -10.64 -8.34
C MET A 163 2.43 -12.13 -8.12
N SER A 164 1.78 -12.79 -9.08
CA SER A 164 1.55 -14.24 -9.07
C SER A 164 2.71 -15.05 -9.66
N ALA A 165 3.89 -14.45 -9.87
CA ALA A 165 5.06 -15.16 -10.33
C ALA A 165 5.46 -16.29 -9.34
N PRO A 166 5.81 -17.48 -9.83
CA PRO A 166 6.13 -18.62 -8.97
C PRO A 166 7.49 -18.43 -8.28
N ASP A 167 7.56 -18.82 -7.01
CA ASP A 167 8.79 -18.75 -6.20
C ASP A 167 9.89 -19.68 -6.74
N TYR A 168 9.50 -20.78 -7.38
CA TYR A 168 10.43 -21.79 -7.89
C TYR A 168 10.17 -22.06 -9.37
N CYS A 169 11.26 -22.32 -10.10
CA CYS A 169 11.20 -22.79 -11.49
C CYS A 169 10.43 -21.85 -12.45
N ILE A 170 10.59 -20.53 -12.29
CA ILE A 170 9.96 -19.55 -13.18
C ILE A 170 10.28 -19.79 -14.67
N SER A 171 11.49 -20.28 -14.97
CA SER A 171 11.93 -20.64 -16.32
C SER A 171 11.17 -21.80 -16.96
N ARG A 172 10.54 -22.66 -16.16
CA ARG A 172 9.76 -23.82 -16.64
C ARG A 172 8.25 -23.55 -16.64
N THR A 173 7.81 -22.48 -16.00
CA THR A 173 6.39 -22.19 -15.82
C THR A 173 5.83 -21.53 -17.10
N PRO A 174 4.77 -22.09 -17.71
CA PRO A 174 4.14 -21.47 -18.87
C PRO A 174 3.62 -20.07 -18.49
N GLY A 175 3.81 -19.09 -19.39
CA GLY A 175 3.49 -17.68 -19.12
C GLY A 175 4.66 -16.86 -18.56
N TYR A 176 5.49 -17.44 -17.68
CA TYR A 176 6.63 -16.74 -17.08
C TYR A 176 7.98 -17.11 -17.69
N ARG A 177 8.04 -18.15 -18.54
CA ARG A 177 9.28 -18.60 -19.18
C ARG A 177 10.05 -17.49 -19.92
N THR A 178 9.35 -16.61 -20.62
CA THR A 178 9.97 -15.47 -21.34
C THR A 178 10.42 -14.39 -20.38
N LEU A 179 9.61 -14.13 -19.35
CA LEU A 179 9.93 -13.19 -18.29
C LEU A 179 11.18 -13.63 -17.51
N ALA A 180 11.36 -14.92 -17.25
CA ALA A 180 12.55 -15.45 -16.56
C ALA A 180 13.90 -14.96 -17.14
N VAL A 181 13.97 -14.60 -18.42
CA VAL A 181 15.18 -14.07 -19.08
C VAL A 181 15.50 -12.63 -18.67
N LEU A 182 14.49 -11.85 -18.27
CA LEU A 182 14.62 -10.44 -17.89
C LEU A 182 15.04 -10.26 -16.42
N ILE A 183 15.06 -11.34 -15.62
CA ILE A 183 15.55 -11.28 -14.25
C ILE A 183 17.07 -11.00 -14.28
N PRO A 184 17.55 -9.94 -13.62
CA PRO A 184 18.97 -9.64 -13.55
C PRO A 184 19.76 -10.76 -12.85
N SER A 185 20.88 -11.18 -13.44
CA SER A 185 21.74 -12.24 -12.89
C SER A 185 22.50 -11.87 -11.61
N HIS A 186 22.52 -10.59 -11.23
CA HIS A 186 23.14 -10.11 -9.99
C HIS A 186 22.25 -10.35 -8.76
N ASP A 187 20.97 -10.66 -8.95
CA ASP A 187 20.07 -10.90 -7.84
C ASP A 187 20.10 -12.38 -7.42
N GLU A 188 20.70 -12.66 -6.26
CA GLU A 188 20.74 -14.00 -5.69
C GLU A 188 19.35 -14.54 -5.28
N ARG A 189 18.35 -13.64 -5.17
CA ARG A 189 16.97 -13.95 -4.74
C ARG A 189 15.96 -13.60 -5.83
N ASP A 190 16.11 -14.27 -6.97
CA ASP A 190 15.31 -14.07 -8.19
C ASP A 190 13.79 -14.12 -7.98
N TRP A 191 13.31 -14.93 -7.03
CA TRP A 191 11.87 -15.07 -6.70
C TRP A 191 11.21 -13.77 -6.23
N ARG A 192 11.96 -12.75 -5.79
CA ARG A 192 11.39 -11.48 -5.32
C ARG A 192 11.18 -10.44 -6.40
N PHE A 193 11.88 -10.57 -7.52
CA PHE A 193 11.93 -9.53 -8.56
C PHE A 193 10.52 -9.18 -9.05
N TYR A 194 9.79 -10.17 -9.57
CA TYR A 194 8.47 -9.96 -10.14
C TYR A 194 7.39 -9.59 -9.13
N PRO A 195 7.31 -10.25 -7.95
CA PRO A 195 6.39 -9.81 -6.91
C PRO A 195 6.62 -8.38 -6.45
N SER A 196 7.88 -7.95 -6.35
CA SER A 196 8.21 -6.57 -5.94
C SER A 196 7.79 -5.55 -6.99
N VAL A 197 8.10 -5.81 -8.27
CA VAL A 197 7.69 -4.93 -9.38
C VAL A 197 6.16 -4.90 -9.51
N GLY A 198 5.50 -6.05 -9.39
CA GLY A 198 4.04 -6.17 -9.40
C GLY A 198 3.38 -5.38 -8.27
N ALA A 199 3.94 -5.44 -7.06
CA ALA A 199 3.46 -4.68 -5.91
C ALA A 199 3.59 -3.16 -6.12
N ILE A 200 4.72 -2.68 -6.67
CA ILE A 200 4.91 -1.25 -6.98
C ILE A 200 3.86 -0.78 -7.99
N LEU A 201 3.66 -1.54 -9.08
CA LEU A 201 2.66 -1.21 -10.10
C LEU A 201 1.24 -1.23 -9.54
N LEU A 202 0.90 -2.22 -8.71
CA LEU A 202 -0.41 -2.34 -8.10
C LEU A 202 -0.70 -1.16 -7.17
N VAL A 203 0.25 -0.82 -6.28
CA VAL A 203 0.12 0.33 -5.37
C VAL A 203 0.03 1.63 -6.15
N ALA A 204 0.87 1.83 -7.17
CA ALA A 204 0.82 3.01 -8.03
C ALA A 204 -0.54 3.13 -8.75
N ALA A 205 -1.06 2.02 -9.29
CA ALA A 205 -2.35 2.02 -9.98
C ALA A 205 -3.52 2.30 -9.04
N LEU A 206 -3.50 1.73 -7.83
CA LEU A 206 -4.51 1.98 -6.80
C LEU A 206 -4.46 3.43 -6.30
N ALA A 207 -3.26 3.99 -6.08
CA ALA A 207 -3.07 5.35 -5.60
C ALA A 207 -3.59 6.42 -6.59
N HIS A 208 -3.48 6.16 -7.90
CA HIS A 208 -3.99 7.07 -8.94
C HIS A 208 -5.40 6.68 -9.44
N SER A 209 -6.01 5.64 -8.85
CA SER A 209 -7.34 5.19 -9.23
C SER A 209 -8.41 6.21 -8.79
N PRO A 210 -9.46 6.45 -9.59
CA PRO A 210 -10.59 7.28 -9.16
C PRO A 210 -11.28 6.68 -7.93
N ARG A 211 -11.54 7.50 -6.89
CA ARG A 211 -12.22 7.05 -5.65
C ARG A 211 -13.65 6.56 -5.91
N ASP A 212 -14.30 7.07 -6.95
CA ASP A 212 -15.63 6.67 -7.40
C ASP A 212 -15.66 5.31 -8.12
N GLY A 213 -14.50 4.74 -8.46
CA GLY A 213 -14.38 3.45 -9.12
C GLY A 213 -14.88 2.29 -8.26
N LEU A 214 -15.44 1.27 -8.91
CA LEU A 214 -15.93 0.05 -8.25
C LEU A 214 -14.85 -0.67 -7.42
N LEU A 215 -13.60 -0.61 -7.87
CA LEU A 215 -12.46 -1.23 -7.18
C LEU A 215 -12.18 -0.57 -5.84
N VAL A 216 -12.04 0.77 -5.82
CA VAL A 216 -11.82 1.52 -4.58
C VAL A 216 -13.02 1.37 -3.65
N ARG A 217 -14.26 1.45 -4.16
CA ARG A 217 -15.46 1.20 -3.37
C ARG A 217 -15.53 -0.21 -2.77
N GLY A 218 -15.04 -1.21 -3.49
CA GLY A 218 -14.93 -2.59 -2.99
C GLY A 218 -13.88 -2.73 -1.88
N LEU A 219 -12.71 -2.09 -2.07
CA LEU A 219 -11.63 -2.06 -1.07
C LEU A 219 -12.01 -1.24 0.17
N GLU A 220 -12.84 -0.22 0.02
CA GLU A 220 -13.39 0.59 1.11
C GLU A 220 -14.65 -0.04 1.74
N SER A 221 -15.02 -1.26 1.35
CA SER A 221 -16.12 -1.96 2.00
C SER A 221 -15.81 -2.25 3.47
N ARG A 222 -16.87 -2.30 4.31
CA ARG A 222 -16.74 -2.54 5.76
C ARG A 222 -15.97 -3.82 6.08
N LEU A 223 -16.16 -4.86 5.26
CA LEU A 223 -15.49 -6.14 5.45
C LEU A 223 -13.98 -6.02 5.18
N VAL A 224 -13.59 -5.40 4.06
CA VAL A 224 -12.17 -5.24 3.72
C VAL A 224 -11.48 -4.29 4.71
N GLN A 225 -12.14 -3.22 5.15
CA GLN A 225 -11.62 -2.34 6.20
C GLN A 225 -11.47 -3.07 7.54
N TYR A 226 -12.42 -3.93 7.90
CA TYR A 226 -12.29 -4.78 9.09
C TYR A 226 -11.10 -5.73 8.99
N LEU A 227 -10.94 -6.41 7.84
CA LEU A 227 -9.78 -7.25 7.58
C LEU A 227 -8.46 -6.46 7.66
N GLY A 228 -8.44 -5.24 7.14
CA GLY A 228 -7.30 -4.33 7.26
C GLY A 228 -7.00 -3.95 8.71
N ARG A 229 -8.04 -3.66 9.51
CA ARG A 229 -7.91 -3.32 10.93
C ARG A 229 -7.32 -4.46 11.77
N ILE A 230 -7.70 -5.71 11.49
CA ILE A 230 -7.18 -6.87 12.23
C ILE A 230 -5.89 -7.45 11.62
N SER A 231 -5.46 -6.98 10.45
CA SER A 231 -4.41 -7.61 9.62
C SER A 231 -3.09 -7.86 10.36
N TYR A 232 -2.61 -6.89 11.14
CA TYR A 232 -1.37 -7.02 11.91
C TYR A 232 -1.50 -8.09 13.02
N SER A 233 -2.59 -8.04 13.79
CA SER A 233 -2.86 -9.04 14.84
C SER A 233 -3.12 -10.44 14.27
N LEU A 234 -3.77 -10.51 13.10
CA LEU A 234 -3.99 -11.74 12.35
C LEU A 234 -2.67 -12.34 11.89
N TYR A 235 -1.78 -11.52 11.32
CA TYR A 235 -0.44 -11.92 10.92
C TYR A 235 0.39 -12.42 12.11
N LEU A 236 0.30 -11.78 13.27
CA LEU A 236 1.01 -12.23 14.47
C LEU A 236 0.47 -13.55 15.05
N MET A 237 -0.86 -13.74 15.04
CA MET A 237 -1.49 -14.85 15.76
C MET A 237 -1.79 -16.07 14.91
N HIS A 238 -1.85 -15.96 13.58
CA HIS A 238 -2.17 -17.12 12.73
C HIS A 238 -1.16 -18.26 12.91
N GLY A 239 0.14 -17.97 12.94
CA GLY A 239 1.19 -18.96 13.13
C GLY A 239 1.06 -19.71 14.47
N PRO A 240 1.11 -19.01 15.62
CA PRO A 240 0.99 -19.66 16.93
C PRO A 240 -0.29 -20.47 17.09
N VAL A 241 -1.42 -19.98 16.59
CA VAL A 241 -2.70 -20.71 16.66
C VAL A 241 -2.69 -21.95 15.75
N MET A 242 -2.13 -21.86 14.54
CA MET A 242 -2.01 -23.03 13.65
C MET A 242 -1.09 -24.11 14.24
N HIS A 243 0.06 -23.72 14.81
CA HIS A 243 0.98 -24.67 15.44
C HIS A 243 0.41 -25.25 16.75
N GLY A 244 -0.28 -24.43 17.56
CA GLY A 244 -0.83 -24.87 18.84
C GLY A 244 -2.12 -25.69 18.75
N LEU A 245 -3.05 -25.25 17.89
CA LEU A 245 -4.39 -25.83 17.76
C LEU A 245 -4.57 -26.59 16.44
N GLY A 246 -4.10 -26.03 15.33
CA GLY A 246 -4.28 -26.60 13.99
C GLY A 246 -3.77 -28.05 13.89
N TYR A 247 -2.55 -28.32 14.36
CA TYR A 247 -1.99 -29.68 14.33
C TYR A 247 -2.78 -30.73 15.11
N ARG A 248 -3.66 -30.31 16.04
CA ARG A 248 -4.55 -31.24 16.76
C ARG A 248 -5.94 -31.32 16.13
N VAL A 249 -6.48 -30.21 15.65
CA VAL A 249 -7.84 -30.13 15.09
C VAL A 249 -7.96 -30.92 13.79
N PHE A 250 -6.97 -30.82 12.89
CA PHE A 250 -7.03 -31.50 11.60
C PHE A 250 -7.08 -33.04 11.74
N PRO A 251 -6.18 -33.70 12.49
CA PRO A 251 -6.26 -35.15 12.70
C PRO A 251 -7.56 -35.59 13.38
N LEU A 252 -8.06 -34.81 14.35
CA LEU A 252 -9.30 -35.12 15.05
C LEU A 252 -10.51 -35.11 14.11
N ILE A 253 -10.63 -34.08 13.27
CA ILE A 253 -11.72 -33.99 12.30
C ILE A 253 -11.65 -35.12 11.29
N TRP A 254 -10.45 -35.44 10.78
CA TRP A 254 -10.28 -36.59 9.88
C TRP A 254 -10.56 -37.93 10.56
N ALA A 255 -10.31 -38.07 11.87
CA ALA A 255 -10.65 -39.28 12.61
C ALA A 255 -12.18 -39.49 12.70
N ILE A 256 -12.97 -38.40 12.72
CA ILE A 256 -14.44 -38.45 12.79
C ILE A 256 -15.05 -38.59 11.39
N VAL A 257 -14.59 -37.76 10.45
CA VAL A 257 -15.17 -37.66 9.09
C VAL A 257 -14.70 -38.81 8.19
N GLY A 258 -13.48 -39.29 8.40
CA GLY A 258 -12.81 -40.24 7.51
C GLY A 258 -12.03 -39.55 6.38
N ARG A 259 -11.10 -40.29 5.77
CA ARG A 259 -10.18 -39.81 4.71
C ARG A 259 -10.46 -40.39 3.32
N GLU A 260 -11.65 -40.95 3.12
CA GLU A 260 -11.98 -41.66 1.88
C GLU A 260 -12.83 -40.80 0.94
N GLY A 261 -12.41 -40.71 -0.33
CA GLY A 261 -13.15 -40.03 -1.39
C GLY A 261 -13.50 -38.58 -1.05
N TRP A 262 -14.80 -38.25 -1.07
CA TRP A 262 -15.32 -36.89 -0.80
C TRP A 262 -15.20 -36.45 0.67
N ARG A 263 -14.94 -37.39 1.59
CA ARG A 263 -14.83 -37.09 3.02
C ARG A 263 -13.52 -36.40 3.38
N ASP A 264 -12.45 -36.67 2.64
CA ASP A 264 -11.15 -36.03 2.86
C ASP A 264 -11.16 -34.50 2.63
N PRO A 265 -11.61 -33.98 1.48
CA PRO A 265 -11.73 -32.53 1.28
C PRO A 265 -12.78 -31.88 2.19
N MET A 266 -13.83 -32.62 2.57
CA MET A 266 -14.80 -32.13 3.55
C MET A 266 -14.17 -31.97 4.94
N GLY A 267 -13.39 -32.94 5.40
CA GLY A 267 -12.64 -32.87 6.65
C GLY A 267 -11.62 -31.72 6.65
N LEU A 268 -10.94 -31.51 5.52
CA LEU A 268 -10.06 -30.37 5.32
C LEU A 268 -10.82 -29.03 5.42
N ALA A 269 -11.96 -28.90 4.73
CA ALA A 269 -12.77 -27.68 4.76
C ALA A 269 -13.32 -27.37 6.16
N LEU A 270 -13.79 -28.40 6.88
CA LEU A 270 -14.27 -28.24 8.25
C LEU A 270 -13.13 -27.87 9.21
N GLY A 271 -11.94 -28.48 9.04
CA GLY A 271 -10.75 -28.12 9.80
C GLY A 271 -10.34 -26.67 9.60
N TRP A 272 -10.31 -26.20 8.35
CA TRP A 272 -10.04 -24.79 8.05
C TRP A 272 -11.11 -23.86 8.60
N LEU A 273 -12.39 -24.24 8.54
CA LEU A 273 -13.47 -23.43 9.13
C LEU A 273 -13.28 -23.23 10.63
N VAL A 274 -12.94 -24.30 11.36
CA VAL A 274 -12.66 -24.22 12.80
C VAL A 274 -11.41 -23.39 13.07
N VAL A 275 -10.29 -23.69 12.40
CA VAL A 275 -9.02 -22.99 12.63
C VAL A 275 -9.14 -21.51 12.28
N PHE A 276 -9.74 -21.15 11.14
CA PHE A 276 -9.96 -19.75 10.80
C PHE A 276 -10.86 -19.06 11.81
N SER A 277 -11.98 -19.66 12.23
CA SER A 277 -12.85 -19.06 13.23
C SER A 277 -12.10 -18.72 14.52
N VAL A 278 -11.23 -19.62 14.98
CA VAL A 278 -10.38 -19.39 16.16
C VAL A 278 -9.31 -18.33 15.90
N VAL A 279 -8.60 -18.40 14.77
CA VAL A 279 -7.57 -17.43 14.40
C VAL A 279 -8.16 -16.02 14.34
N PHE A 280 -9.30 -15.82 13.69
CA PHE A 280 -9.98 -14.53 13.61
C PHE A 280 -10.44 -14.03 14.98
N TYR A 281 -10.99 -14.92 15.81
CA TYR A 281 -11.41 -14.57 17.16
C TYR A 281 -10.23 -14.11 18.03
N VAL A 282 -9.14 -14.90 18.03
CA VAL A 282 -7.93 -14.58 18.81
C VAL A 282 -7.27 -13.31 18.30
N ALA A 283 -7.17 -13.14 16.97
CA ALA A 283 -6.60 -11.95 16.36
C ALA A 283 -7.38 -10.67 16.74
N ASP A 284 -8.71 -10.70 16.70
CA ASP A 284 -9.56 -9.57 17.13
C ASP A 284 -9.37 -9.25 18.62
N ARG A 285 -9.28 -10.27 19.49
CA ARG A 285 -8.99 -10.04 20.92
C ARG A 285 -7.62 -9.43 21.14
N VAL A 286 -6.59 -9.91 20.45
CA VAL A 286 -5.22 -9.38 20.55
C VAL A 286 -5.15 -7.94 20.03
N MET A 287 -5.89 -7.64 18.96
CA MET A 287 -5.97 -6.29 18.41
C MET A 287 -6.51 -5.29 19.45
N VAL A 288 -7.63 -5.62 20.08
CA VAL A 288 -8.25 -4.74 21.09
C VAL A 288 -7.45 -4.70 22.40
N ALA A 289 -6.88 -5.83 22.81
CA ALA A 289 -6.21 -5.95 24.11
C ALA A 289 -4.75 -5.45 24.11
N VAL A 290 -4.05 -5.53 22.98
CA VAL A 290 -2.61 -5.26 22.90
C VAL A 290 -2.33 -4.13 21.91
N ASP A 291 -2.75 -4.29 20.65
CA ASP A 291 -2.38 -3.37 19.57
C ASP A 291 -2.95 -1.96 19.80
N GLU A 292 -4.26 -1.83 20.06
CA GLU A 292 -4.88 -0.53 20.30
C GLU A 292 -4.27 0.23 21.50
N PRO A 293 -4.08 -0.38 22.69
CA PRO A 293 -3.38 0.28 23.80
C PRO A 293 -1.95 0.70 23.45
N CYS A 294 -1.20 -0.11 22.71
CA CYS A 294 0.16 0.23 22.28
C CYS A 294 0.18 1.47 21.37
N VAL A 295 -0.74 1.58 20.42
CA VAL A 295 -0.88 2.75 19.55
C VAL A 295 -1.28 4.00 20.36
N ARG A 296 -2.23 3.86 21.30
CA ARG A 296 -2.65 4.96 22.18
C ARG A 296 -1.49 5.45 23.05
N PHE A 297 -0.68 4.53 23.58
CA PHE A 297 0.52 4.86 24.33
C PHE A 297 1.52 5.64 23.46
N GLY A 298 1.77 5.21 22.22
CA GLY A 298 2.64 5.93 21.29
C GLY A 298 2.20 7.38 21.04
N ARG A 299 0.90 7.57 20.74
CA ARG A 299 0.33 8.93 20.54
C ARG A 299 0.39 9.77 21.82
N TRP A 300 0.19 9.16 22.98
CA TRP A 300 0.31 9.86 24.25
C TRP A 300 1.74 10.36 24.49
N VAL A 301 2.77 9.55 24.18
CA VAL A 301 4.17 9.98 24.26
C VAL A 301 4.43 11.13 23.28
N GLU A 302 4.01 10.99 22.03
CA GLU A 302 4.16 12.02 20.99
C GLU A 302 3.57 13.37 21.44
N GLN A 303 2.33 13.37 21.92
CA GLN A 303 1.66 14.57 22.43
C GLN A 303 2.42 15.23 23.59
N ARG A 304 3.01 14.43 24.49
CA ARG A 304 3.84 14.95 25.58
C ARG A 304 5.16 15.55 25.10
N MET A 305 5.77 14.97 24.08
CA MET A 305 7.01 15.52 23.52
C MET A 305 6.77 16.82 22.77
N LEU A 306 5.67 16.93 22.03
CA LEU A 306 5.27 18.18 21.36
C LEU A 306 4.97 19.28 22.38
N ALA A 307 4.20 18.98 23.43
CA ALA A 307 3.89 19.93 24.50
C ALA A 307 5.13 20.37 25.30
N ALA A 308 6.21 19.59 25.30
CA ALA A 308 7.47 19.96 25.94
C ALA A 308 8.42 20.74 25.01
N ALA A 309 8.13 20.78 23.71
CA ALA A 309 8.92 21.49 22.70
C ALA A 309 8.40 22.91 22.41
N GLU A 310 7.16 23.21 22.80
CA GLU A 310 6.55 24.55 22.84
C GLU A 310 6.95 25.33 24.10
#